data_AF-A0A3S0K4F9-F1
#
_entry.id   AF-A0A3S0K4F9-F1
#
_cell.length_a   1.000
_cell.length_b   1.000
_cell.length_c   1.000
_cell.angle_alpha   90.00
_cell.angle_beta   90.00
_cell.angle_gamma   90.00
#
_symmetry.space_group_name_H-M   'P 1'
#
loop_
_entity.id
_entity.type
_entity.pdbx_description
1 polymer ?
#
loop_
_entity_poly.entity_id
_entity_poly.type
_entity_poly.pdbx_seq_one_letter_code
_entity_poly.pdbx_strand_id
1 'polypeptide(L)'
;MLRLLAACSFLGLKLAACSGGSAPETAPAAPPAPAAPVPPAPSLRAWTGTWAYHDEFDSGTLTIRSRPGDTEGFDFELQGLSGAHTGELSGRARLKKNVSRYSADNPEEGPCQLIFRLTEDSTLTVEQPKGTCGAGAGVSFAGEYRRETGRGAAAAKPKETTMLSRGIFRTPSEDAAFRQLVGADYRRFTESAQLVSEDTDSEFLGATVYESSVRGLGSVEGNMVIIDKDKHIWAAVLAGDSVLYYTNRPDYLTRLPGAIDKWQSYAQEEPRTVVYMSQPK
;
A
#
# COMPACT_ATOMS: atom_id res chain seq x y z
N MET A 1 -37.44 51.06 -44.77
CA MET A 1 -36.31 51.99 -44.53
C MET A 1 -35.04 51.27 -44.98
N LEU A 2 -34.52 51.28 -46.21
CA LEU A 2 -34.38 52.23 -47.33
C LEU A 2 -33.43 53.43 -47.08
N ARG A 3 -32.24 53.32 -47.72
CA ARG A 3 -31.28 54.36 -48.24
C ARG A 3 -30.54 55.23 -47.21
N LEU A 4 -29.20 55.28 -47.15
CA LEU A 4 -28.14 55.71 -48.12
C LEU A 4 -28.09 57.23 -48.34
N LEU A 5 -26.95 57.87 -47.98
CA LEU A 5 -26.25 59.08 -48.53
C LEU A 5 -25.29 59.61 -47.41
N ALA A 6 -23.95 59.64 -47.57
CA ALA A 6 -23.10 60.58 -48.36
C ALA A 6 -23.14 62.03 -47.80
N ALA A 7 -22.08 62.84 -47.65
CA ALA A 7 -20.69 62.83 -48.10
C ALA A 7 -19.87 63.94 -47.40
N CYS A 8 -18.54 63.79 -47.49
CA CYS A 8 -17.47 64.79 -47.73
C CYS A 8 -17.36 66.11 -46.94
N SER A 9 -16.15 66.33 -46.40
CA SER A 9 -15.19 67.38 -46.82
C SER A 9 -14.11 67.55 -45.74
N PHE A 10 -12.83 67.87 -45.94
CA PHE A 10 -11.85 67.92 -47.03
C PHE A 10 -10.54 68.41 -46.35
N LEU A 11 -9.41 68.18 -47.03
CA LEU A 11 -8.15 68.94 -46.97
C LEU A 11 -7.12 68.64 -45.85
N GLY A 12 -5.89 68.32 -46.27
CA GLY A 12 -4.71 68.55 -45.44
C GLY A 12 -3.48 67.68 -45.69
N LEU A 13 -2.94 67.70 -46.91
CA LEU A 13 -1.67 67.09 -47.28
C LEU A 13 -0.50 67.70 -46.48
N LYS A 14 0.38 66.88 -45.88
CA LYS A 14 1.82 67.20 -45.71
C LYS A 14 2.68 65.96 -45.47
N LEU A 15 3.65 65.78 -46.36
CA LEU A 15 4.75 64.82 -46.27
C LEU A 15 5.62 65.07 -45.04
N ALA A 16 6.08 64.01 -44.37
CA ALA A 16 7.34 64.01 -43.63
C ALA A 16 7.92 62.58 -43.51
N ALA A 17 9.04 62.39 -44.20
CA ALA A 17 10.20 61.54 -43.92
C ALA A 17 10.01 60.18 -43.21
N CYS A 18 10.31 59.11 -43.95
CA CYS A 18 10.79 57.85 -43.39
C CYS A 18 12.17 58.07 -42.76
N SER A 19 12.27 58.01 -41.42
CA SER A 19 13.54 57.80 -40.72
C SER A 19 13.60 56.34 -40.27
N GLY A 20 14.64 55.63 -40.75
CA GLY A 20 14.90 54.25 -40.40
C GLY A 20 15.22 54.10 -38.92
N GLY A 21 14.34 53.41 -38.20
CA GLY A 21 14.65 52.78 -36.92
C GLY A 21 15.06 51.34 -37.16
N SER A 22 16.36 51.08 -37.05
CA SER A 22 16.95 49.74 -37.03
C SER A 22 16.33 48.90 -35.90
N ALA A 23 15.71 47.78 -36.27
CA ALA A 23 15.27 46.76 -35.34
C ALA A 23 16.50 46.16 -34.62
N PRO A 24 16.44 45.91 -33.30
CA PRO A 24 17.51 45.19 -32.63
C PRO A 24 17.49 43.73 -33.09
N GLU A 25 18.57 43.35 -33.77
CA GLU A 25 18.90 41.99 -34.16
C GLU A 25 18.90 41.11 -32.91
N THR A 26 17.94 40.19 -32.83
CA THR A 26 17.81 39.26 -31.72
C THR A 26 18.93 38.25 -31.84
N ALA A 27 19.86 38.26 -30.87
CA ALA A 27 20.96 37.30 -30.83
C ALA A 27 20.40 35.85 -30.89
N PRO A 28 21.04 34.95 -31.65
CA PRO A 28 20.60 33.56 -31.73
C PRO A 28 20.65 32.92 -30.35
N ALA A 29 19.54 32.27 -29.97
CA ALA A 29 19.46 31.51 -28.74
C ALA A 29 20.59 30.47 -28.70
N ALA A 30 21.33 30.42 -27.60
CA ALA A 30 22.36 29.43 -27.37
C ALA A 30 21.77 28.02 -27.53
N PRO A 31 22.49 27.07 -28.16
CA PRO A 31 22.02 25.71 -28.30
C PRO A 31 21.74 25.11 -26.91
N PRO A 32 20.69 24.27 -26.77
CA PRO A 32 20.39 23.63 -25.50
C PRO A 32 21.62 22.85 -25.02
N ALA A 33 21.93 22.98 -23.73
CA ALA A 33 23.02 22.24 -23.12
C ALA A 33 22.90 20.74 -23.45
N PRO A 34 24.01 20.04 -23.75
CA PRO A 34 23.96 18.61 -24.01
C PRO A 34 23.29 17.91 -22.84
N ALA A 35 22.28 17.09 -23.14
CA ALA A 35 21.60 16.27 -22.15
C ALA A 35 22.66 15.51 -21.33
N ALA A 36 22.51 15.55 -20.00
CA ALA A 36 23.41 14.83 -19.11
C ALA A 36 23.57 13.37 -19.58
N PRO A 37 24.79 12.81 -19.56
CA PRO A 37 25.02 11.45 -20.00
C PRO A 37 24.11 10.50 -19.22
N VAL A 38 23.31 9.70 -19.94
CA VAL A 38 22.52 8.62 -19.35
C VAL A 38 23.49 7.72 -18.59
N PRO A 39 23.29 7.48 -17.28
CA PRO A 39 24.20 6.64 -16.52
C PRO A 39 24.31 5.26 -17.17
N PRO A 40 25.52 4.64 -17.18
CA PRO A 40 25.72 3.33 -17.77
C PRO A 40 24.79 2.31 -17.12
N ALA A 41 24.26 1.38 -17.91
CA ALA A 41 23.40 0.32 -17.41
C ALA A 41 24.16 -0.49 -16.32
N PRO A 42 23.52 -0.82 -15.18
CA PRO A 42 24.17 -1.55 -14.12
C PRO A 42 24.59 -2.93 -14.64
N SER A 43 25.82 -3.33 -14.32
CA SER A 43 26.31 -4.66 -14.67
C SER A 43 25.43 -5.74 -14.03
N LEU A 44 25.31 -6.92 -14.64
CA LEU A 44 24.53 -8.04 -14.09
C LEU A 44 24.95 -8.43 -12.66
N ARG A 45 26.20 -8.13 -12.28
CA ARG A 45 26.70 -8.27 -10.90
C ARG A 45 25.92 -7.42 -9.90
N ALA A 46 25.48 -6.23 -10.28
CA ALA A 46 24.66 -5.36 -9.44
C ALA A 46 23.26 -5.94 -9.19
N TRP A 47 22.80 -6.92 -9.96
CA TRP A 47 21.52 -7.60 -9.71
C TRP A 47 21.69 -8.81 -8.79
N THR A 48 22.85 -9.46 -8.83
CA THR A 48 23.13 -10.71 -8.12
C THR A 48 23.15 -10.48 -6.60
N GLY A 49 22.60 -11.44 -5.84
CA GLY A 49 22.54 -11.41 -4.38
C GLY A 49 21.14 -11.67 -3.84
N THR A 50 21.01 -11.53 -2.52
CA THR A 50 19.73 -11.64 -1.81
C THR A 50 19.18 -10.25 -1.53
N TRP A 51 17.88 -10.12 -1.71
CA TRP A 51 17.13 -8.90 -1.51
C TRP A 51 15.91 -9.22 -0.67
N ALA A 52 15.58 -8.37 0.29
CA ALA A 52 14.45 -8.56 1.18
C ALA A 52 13.55 -7.33 1.17
N TYR A 53 12.24 -7.56 1.26
CA TYR A 53 11.28 -6.53 1.65
C TYR A 53 10.53 -6.98 2.89
N HIS A 54 10.18 -6.01 3.72
CA HIS A 54 9.36 -6.21 4.89
C HIS A 54 8.39 -5.02 5.00
N ASP A 55 7.12 -5.35 5.06
CA ASP A 55 6.03 -4.50 5.55
C ASP A 55 5.42 -5.18 6.78
N GLU A 56 4.39 -4.59 7.38
CA GLU A 56 3.84 -5.08 8.65
C GLU A 56 3.25 -6.49 8.57
N PHE A 57 2.57 -6.82 7.45
CA PHE A 57 1.96 -8.13 7.25
C PHE A 57 2.51 -8.90 6.06
N ASP A 58 3.34 -8.24 5.25
CA ASP A 58 3.84 -8.77 4.00
C ASP A 58 5.37 -8.76 4.03
N SER A 59 5.99 -9.83 3.54
CA SER A 59 7.44 -9.85 3.40
C SER A 59 7.84 -10.74 2.25
N GLY A 60 9.06 -10.58 1.77
CA GLY A 60 9.55 -11.47 0.74
C GLY A 60 11.03 -11.38 0.51
N THR A 61 11.55 -12.47 -0.03
CA THR A 61 12.97 -12.68 -0.28
C THR A 61 13.15 -13.00 -1.75
N LEU A 62 14.01 -12.25 -2.42
CA LEU A 62 14.40 -12.42 -3.80
C LEU A 62 15.88 -12.78 -3.85
N THR A 63 16.21 -13.97 -4.35
CA THR A 63 17.57 -14.38 -4.62
C THR A 63 17.81 -14.34 -6.13
N ILE A 64 18.80 -13.56 -6.57
CA ILE A 64 19.19 -13.46 -7.98
C ILE A 64 20.56 -14.09 -8.19
N ARG A 65 20.66 -14.97 -9.18
CA ARG A 65 21.91 -15.63 -9.59
C ARG A 65 22.17 -15.38 -11.08
N SER A 66 23.40 -14.94 -11.40
CA SER A 66 23.87 -14.82 -12.78
C SER A 66 24.65 -16.08 -13.19
N ARG A 67 24.55 -16.45 -14.48
CA ARG A 67 25.36 -17.53 -15.04
C ARG A 67 26.69 -16.98 -15.56
N PRO A 68 27.80 -17.73 -15.49
CA PRO A 68 29.06 -17.30 -16.08
C PRO A 68 28.91 -16.95 -17.57
N GLY A 69 29.35 -15.75 -17.97
CA GLY A 69 29.29 -15.28 -19.36
C GLY A 69 27.91 -14.79 -19.84
N ASP A 70 26.89 -14.87 -18.99
CA ASP A 70 25.54 -14.39 -19.31
C ASP A 70 25.44 -12.87 -19.09
N THR A 71 24.94 -12.16 -20.10
CA THR A 71 24.73 -10.71 -20.05
C THR A 71 23.28 -10.31 -20.34
N GLU A 72 22.43 -11.30 -20.63
CA GLU A 72 21.06 -11.07 -21.14
C GLU A 72 19.98 -11.42 -20.12
N GLY A 73 20.35 -11.95 -18.95
CA GLY A 73 19.39 -12.29 -17.92
C GLY A 73 20.01 -12.90 -16.68
N PHE A 74 19.14 -13.28 -15.75
CA PHE A 74 19.49 -13.95 -14.52
C PHE A 74 18.41 -14.97 -14.14
N ASP A 75 18.82 -15.96 -13.36
CA ASP A 75 17.90 -16.86 -12.67
C ASP A 75 17.51 -16.23 -11.33
N PHE A 76 16.28 -16.45 -10.90
CA PHE A 76 15.78 -15.94 -9.62
C PHE A 76 14.95 -16.99 -8.88
N GLU A 77 14.96 -16.88 -7.56
CA GLU A 77 14.08 -17.56 -6.61
C GLU A 77 13.41 -16.48 -5.77
N LEU A 78 12.08 -16.52 -5.67
CA LEU A 78 11.27 -15.50 -5.03
C LEU A 78 10.31 -16.16 -4.05
N GLN A 79 10.31 -15.69 -2.82
CA GLN A 79 9.39 -16.11 -1.77
C GLN A 79 8.65 -14.88 -1.25
N GLY A 80 7.33 -15.01 -1.06
CA GLY A 80 6.47 -13.97 -0.54
C GLY A 80 5.61 -14.51 0.60
N LEU A 81 5.30 -13.66 1.56
CA LEU A 81 4.41 -13.93 2.68
C LEU A 81 3.38 -12.81 2.76
N SER A 82 2.15 -13.18 3.16
CA SER A 82 1.07 -12.25 3.51
C SER A 82 0.23 -12.88 4.62
N GLY A 83 0.35 -12.36 5.85
CA GLY A 83 -0.20 -13.05 7.03
C GLY A 83 0.38 -14.47 7.17
N ALA A 84 -0.48 -15.49 7.21
CA ALA A 84 -0.06 -16.90 7.23
C ALA A 84 0.02 -17.57 5.84
N HIS A 85 -0.19 -16.82 4.76
CA HIS A 85 -0.06 -17.37 3.41
C HIS A 85 1.34 -17.13 2.84
N THR A 86 1.81 -18.10 2.06
CA THR A 86 3.13 -18.10 1.43
C THR A 86 2.99 -18.35 -0.06
N GLY A 87 3.88 -17.75 -0.85
CA GLY A 87 3.98 -17.96 -2.28
C GLY A 87 5.44 -18.11 -2.70
N GLU A 88 5.70 -18.96 -3.70
CA GLU A 88 7.04 -19.16 -4.24
C GLU A 88 7.03 -19.11 -5.76
N LEU A 89 8.06 -18.51 -6.34
CA LEU A 89 8.26 -18.47 -7.78
C LEU A 89 9.75 -18.54 -8.09
N SER A 90 10.12 -19.46 -8.97
CA SER A 90 11.45 -19.52 -9.54
C SER A 90 11.38 -19.38 -11.05
N GLY A 91 12.37 -18.71 -11.63
CA GLY A 91 12.36 -18.48 -13.06
C GLY A 91 13.60 -17.79 -13.58
N ARG A 92 13.52 -17.39 -14.84
CA ARG A 92 14.61 -16.69 -15.52
C ARG A 92 14.09 -15.41 -16.13
N ALA A 93 14.60 -14.29 -15.63
CA ALA A 93 14.24 -12.97 -16.12
C ALA A 93 15.21 -12.52 -17.22
N ARG A 94 14.70 -11.84 -18.23
CA ARG A 94 15.48 -11.28 -19.34
C ARG A 94 15.78 -9.81 -19.07
N LEU A 95 17.05 -9.45 -19.04
CA LEU A 95 17.53 -8.10 -18.79
C LEU A 95 17.64 -7.34 -20.12
N LYS A 96 16.98 -6.18 -20.20
CA LYS A 96 17.16 -5.21 -21.27
C LYS A 96 17.38 -3.83 -20.64
N LYS A 97 18.59 -3.27 -20.80
CA LYS A 97 19.02 -2.04 -20.10
C LYS A 97 18.91 -2.23 -18.58
N ASN A 98 18.11 -1.41 -17.89
CA ASN A 98 17.96 -1.42 -16.43
C ASN A 98 16.65 -2.10 -15.99
N VAL A 99 15.99 -2.82 -16.88
CA VAL A 99 14.70 -3.47 -16.63
C VAL A 99 14.81 -4.94 -16.97
N SER A 100 14.53 -5.79 -16.00
CA SER A 100 14.42 -7.23 -16.21
C SER A 100 12.96 -7.64 -16.22
N ARG A 101 12.60 -8.61 -17.07
CA ARG A 101 11.22 -9.08 -17.20
C ARG A 101 11.16 -10.60 -17.15
N TYR A 102 10.20 -11.10 -16.39
CA TYR A 102 9.76 -12.48 -16.41
C TYR A 102 8.34 -12.53 -16.97
N SER A 103 8.07 -13.51 -17.83
CA SER A 103 6.73 -13.80 -18.31
C SER A 103 6.60 -15.31 -18.46
N ALA A 104 5.54 -15.86 -17.89
CA ALA A 104 5.15 -17.24 -18.08
C ALA A 104 3.66 -17.29 -18.41
N ASP A 105 3.26 -18.26 -19.21
CA ASP A 105 1.85 -18.56 -19.43
C ASP A 105 1.59 -19.92 -18.78
N ASN A 106 0.86 -19.90 -17.66
CA ASN A 106 0.49 -21.11 -16.94
C ASN A 106 -0.92 -21.51 -17.40
N PRO A 107 -1.14 -22.74 -17.92
CA PRO A 107 -2.46 -23.20 -18.33
C PRO A 107 -3.54 -23.12 -17.24
N GLU A 108 -3.16 -23.25 -15.97
CA GLU A 108 -4.09 -23.31 -14.83
C GLU A 108 -4.26 -21.95 -14.15
N GLU A 109 -3.18 -21.18 -14.03
CA GLU A 109 -3.18 -19.88 -13.32
C GLU A 109 -3.26 -18.68 -14.27
N GLY A 110 -3.17 -18.92 -15.57
CA GLY A 110 -3.08 -17.90 -16.60
C GLY A 110 -1.70 -17.23 -16.69
N PRO A 111 -1.62 -16.10 -17.39
CA PRO A 111 -0.36 -15.42 -17.65
C PRO A 111 0.16 -14.68 -16.42
N CYS A 112 1.42 -14.95 -16.07
CA CYS A 112 2.19 -14.27 -15.04
C CYS A 112 3.21 -13.33 -15.67
N GLN A 113 3.33 -12.11 -15.16
CA GLN A 113 4.38 -11.17 -15.53
C GLN A 113 4.98 -10.50 -14.30
N LEU A 114 6.32 -10.48 -14.23
CA LEU A 114 7.07 -9.67 -13.27
C LEU A 114 8.01 -8.71 -14.00
N ILE A 115 8.14 -7.51 -13.45
CA ILE A 115 9.08 -6.48 -13.91
C ILE A 115 9.99 -6.14 -12.73
N PHE A 116 11.29 -6.32 -12.92
CA PHE A 116 12.30 -5.96 -11.93
C PHE A 116 13.01 -4.70 -12.41
N ARG A 117 13.17 -3.71 -11.53
CA ARG A 117 13.90 -2.48 -11.80
C ARG A 117 14.91 -2.24 -10.70
N LEU A 118 16.17 -2.11 -11.11
CA LEU A 118 17.22 -1.64 -10.22
C LEU A 118 17.22 -0.10 -10.29
N THR A 119 16.74 0.56 -9.24
CA THR A 119 16.66 2.02 -9.15
C THR A 119 17.95 2.60 -8.57
N GLU A 120 18.56 1.90 -7.62
CA GLU A 120 19.82 2.19 -6.96
C GLU A 120 20.62 0.89 -6.76
N ASP A 121 21.92 0.96 -6.48
CA ASP A 121 22.75 -0.26 -6.26
C ASP A 121 22.30 -1.12 -5.06
N SER A 122 21.43 -0.59 -4.20
CA SER A 122 20.86 -1.24 -3.02
C SER A 122 19.35 -1.43 -3.04
N THR A 123 18.65 -0.96 -4.09
CA THR A 123 17.19 -0.93 -4.13
C THR A 123 16.65 -1.52 -5.43
N LEU A 124 15.82 -2.55 -5.30
CA LEU A 124 15.21 -3.27 -6.40
C LEU A 124 13.69 -3.25 -6.26
N THR A 125 12.99 -2.69 -7.24
CA THR A 125 11.53 -2.72 -7.30
C THR A 125 11.05 -3.91 -8.12
N VAL A 126 10.12 -4.67 -7.56
CA VAL A 126 9.37 -5.72 -8.26
C VAL A 126 7.95 -5.21 -8.51
N GLU A 127 7.52 -5.23 -9.76
CA GLU A 127 6.13 -5.01 -10.15
C GLU A 127 5.53 -6.33 -10.64
N GLN A 128 4.26 -6.58 -10.30
CA GLN A 128 3.50 -7.74 -10.73
C GLN A 128 2.26 -7.28 -11.54
N PRO A 129 2.45 -6.82 -12.80
CA PRO A 129 1.36 -6.25 -13.59
C PRO A 129 0.30 -7.27 -14.04
N LYS A 130 0.59 -8.57 -13.99
CA LYS A 130 -0.32 -9.60 -14.48
C LYS A 130 -0.16 -10.93 -13.75
N GLY A 131 -1.30 -11.52 -13.38
CA GLY A 131 -1.38 -12.84 -12.74
C GLY A 131 -0.96 -12.85 -11.28
N THR A 132 -1.24 -13.95 -10.59
CA THR A 132 -0.78 -14.22 -9.21
C THR A 132 0.61 -14.83 -9.17
N CYS A 133 1.11 -15.33 -10.30
CA CYS A 133 2.45 -15.91 -10.42
C CYS A 133 2.73 -17.07 -9.45
N GLY A 134 1.73 -17.92 -9.16
CA GLY A 134 1.86 -18.99 -8.16
C GLY A 134 1.83 -18.54 -6.71
N ALA A 135 1.73 -17.23 -6.43
CA ALA A 135 1.71 -16.73 -5.06
C ALA A 135 0.45 -17.15 -4.30
N GLY A 136 -0.71 -17.16 -4.98
CA GLY A 136 -2.00 -17.60 -4.44
C GLY A 136 -2.48 -16.81 -3.21
N ALA A 137 -3.72 -17.03 -2.80
CA ALA A 137 -4.28 -16.59 -1.51
C ALA A 137 -4.07 -15.10 -1.10
N GLY A 138 -3.79 -14.22 -2.07
CA GLY A 138 -3.52 -12.79 -1.87
C GLY A 138 -2.09 -12.44 -1.43
N VAL A 139 -1.14 -13.36 -1.57
CA VAL A 139 0.29 -13.05 -1.57
C VAL A 139 0.64 -12.30 -2.86
N SER A 140 1.50 -11.29 -2.75
CA SER A 140 2.03 -10.53 -3.87
C SER A 140 3.55 -10.54 -3.79
N PHE A 141 4.21 -10.61 -4.94
CA PHE A 141 5.67 -10.44 -5.01
C PHE A 141 6.08 -8.99 -5.25
N ALA A 142 5.12 -8.11 -5.55
CA ALA A 142 5.41 -6.71 -5.81
C ALA A 142 5.87 -6.00 -4.52
N GLY A 143 6.91 -5.18 -4.63
CA GLY A 143 7.48 -4.48 -3.48
C GLY A 143 8.82 -3.81 -3.79
N GLU A 144 9.29 -3.01 -2.85
CA GLU A 144 10.65 -2.46 -2.85
C GLU A 144 11.55 -3.34 -1.99
N TYR A 145 12.47 -4.05 -2.64
CA TYR A 145 13.41 -4.93 -2.00
C TYR A 145 14.73 -4.20 -1.78
N ARG A 146 15.28 -4.32 -0.58
CA ARG A 146 16.59 -3.80 -0.21
C ARG A 146 17.60 -4.95 -0.25
N ARG A 147 18.80 -4.66 -0.75
CA ARG A 147 19.89 -5.64 -0.76
C ARG A 147 20.22 -6.05 0.67
N GLU A 148 20.31 -7.36 0.92
CA GLU A 148 20.89 -7.86 2.15
C GLU A 148 22.41 -7.72 2.08
N THR A 149 22.94 -6.64 2.65
CA THR A 149 24.36 -6.51 2.96
C THR A 149 24.53 -6.93 4.42
N GLY A 150 25.45 -7.85 4.71
CA GLY A 150 25.62 -8.44 6.05
C GLY A 150 25.57 -7.39 7.17
N ARG A 151 24.85 -7.75 8.25
CA ARG A 151 24.28 -6.88 9.31
C ARG A 151 23.08 -6.07 8.82
N GLY A 152 21.93 -6.73 8.93
CA GLY A 152 20.56 -6.19 8.94
C GLY A 152 20.48 -4.74 8.51
N ALA A 153 20.20 -4.53 7.22
CA ALA A 153 19.73 -3.25 6.73
C ALA A 153 18.63 -2.79 7.71
N ALA A 154 18.92 -1.74 8.47
CA ALA A 154 17.99 -1.24 9.46
C ALA A 154 16.74 -0.83 8.69
N ALA A 155 15.70 -1.67 8.75
CA ALA A 155 14.38 -1.29 8.29
C ALA A 155 14.11 0.08 8.93
N ALA A 156 13.76 1.07 8.11
CA ALA A 156 13.31 2.35 8.64
C ALA A 156 12.29 2.03 9.73
N LYS A 157 12.42 2.65 10.92
CA LYS A 157 11.48 2.38 12.02
C LYS A 157 10.06 2.46 11.43
N PRO A 158 9.27 1.38 11.51
CA PRO A 158 7.92 1.40 10.96
C PRO A 158 7.21 2.61 11.55
N LYS A 159 6.56 3.39 10.68
CA LYS A 159 5.64 4.42 11.14
C LYS A 159 4.65 3.73 12.08
N GLU A 160 4.39 4.31 13.25
CA GLU A 160 3.45 3.71 14.20
C GLU A 160 2.10 3.47 13.51
N THR A 161 1.68 2.21 13.48
CA THR A 161 0.41 1.80 12.93
C THR A 161 -0.69 2.17 13.90
N THR A 162 -1.74 2.82 13.38
CA THR A 162 -2.91 3.23 14.15
C THR A 162 -4.19 2.68 13.54
N MET A 163 -5.23 2.53 14.35
CA MET A 163 -6.56 2.14 13.86
C MET A 163 -7.13 3.17 12.88
N LEU A 164 -6.75 4.44 13.02
CA LEU A 164 -6.97 5.48 12.00
C LEU A 164 -6.29 5.14 10.67
N SER A 165 -5.00 4.75 10.68
CA SER A 165 -4.28 4.37 9.46
C SER A 165 -4.82 3.09 8.80
N ARG A 166 -5.55 2.26 9.58
CA ARG A 166 -6.30 1.08 9.10
C ARG A 166 -7.68 1.40 8.55
N GLY A 167 -8.14 2.65 8.65
CA GLY A 167 -9.45 3.07 8.16
C GLY A 167 -10.63 2.73 9.08
N ILE A 168 -10.36 2.19 10.29
CA ILE A 168 -11.40 1.85 11.29
C ILE A 168 -11.91 3.11 11.97
N PHE A 169 -11.03 4.06 12.28
CA PHE A 169 -11.42 5.40 12.74
C PHE A 169 -11.26 6.42 11.62
N ARG A 170 -12.05 7.50 11.69
CA ARG A 170 -12.03 8.59 10.69
C ARG A 170 -11.22 9.79 11.16
N THR A 171 -11.02 9.92 12.47
CA THR A 171 -10.32 11.06 13.07
C THR A 171 -9.26 10.64 14.09
N PRO A 172 -8.20 11.44 14.30
CA PRO A 172 -7.22 11.20 15.38
C PRO A 172 -7.85 11.18 16.79
N SER A 173 -8.95 11.92 16.99
CA SER A 173 -9.65 11.96 18.28
C SER A 173 -10.33 10.64 18.61
N GLU A 174 -10.92 9.97 17.61
CA GLU A 174 -11.51 8.64 17.77
C GLU A 174 -10.44 7.60 18.10
N ASP A 175 -9.30 7.65 17.40
CA ASP A 175 -8.16 6.76 17.66
C ASP A 175 -7.58 6.95 19.06
N ALA A 176 -7.44 8.20 19.53
CA ALA A 176 -6.99 8.51 20.87
C ALA A 176 -7.98 8.04 21.95
N ALA A 177 -9.27 8.24 21.74
CA ALA A 177 -10.31 7.75 22.65
C ALA A 177 -10.30 6.21 22.73
N PHE A 178 -10.11 5.53 21.60
CA PHE A 178 -9.96 4.08 21.58
C PHE A 178 -8.70 3.62 22.29
N ARG A 179 -7.55 4.27 22.05
CA ARG A 179 -6.30 3.97 22.76
C ARG A 179 -6.45 4.12 24.27
N GLN A 180 -7.20 5.12 24.73
CA GLN A 180 -7.52 5.26 26.14
C GLN A 180 -8.42 4.13 26.66
N LEU A 181 -9.37 3.66 25.86
CA LEU A 181 -10.28 2.58 26.22
C LEU A 181 -9.56 1.23 26.37
N VAL A 182 -8.69 0.88 25.43
CA VAL A 182 -8.04 -0.45 25.38
C VAL A 182 -6.64 -0.47 26.01
N GLY A 183 -6.02 0.68 26.24
CA GLY A 183 -4.77 0.80 26.96
C GLY A 183 -3.62 0.00 26.33
N ALA A 184 -3.02 -0.90 27.13
CA ALA A 184 -1.88 -1.71 26.70
C ALA A 184 -2.21 -2.68 25.54
N ASP A 185 -3.49 -3.00 25.35
CA ASP A 185 -3.96 -3.92 24.33
C ASP A 185 -4.15 -3.27 22.96
N TYR A 186 -3.96 -1.94 22.84
CA TYR A 186 -4.10 -1.23 21.56
C TYR A 186 -3.31 -1.88 20.43
N ARG A 187 -2.09 -2.35 20.74
CA ARG A 187 -1.22 -2.98 19.75
C ARG A 187 -1.82 -4.26 19.16
N ARG A 188 -2.55 -5.05 19.96
CA ARG A 188 -3.22 -6.27 19.48
C ARG A 188 -4.27 -5.96 18.42
N PHE A 189 -5.00 -4.86 18.58
CA PHE A 189 -5.97 -4.40 17.58
C PHE A 189 -5.29 -3.98 16.28
N THR A 190 -4.18 -3.24 16.35
CA THR A 190 -3.47 -2.80 15.14
C THR A 190 -2.78 -3.97 14.42
N GLU A 191 -2.19 -4.90 15.19
CA GLU A 191 -1.49 -6.10 14.69
C GLU A 191 -2.46 -7.17 14.16
N SER A 192 -3.76 -7.09 14.43
CA SER A 192 -4.77 -8.00 13.84
C SER A 192 -5.61 -7.35 12.74
N ALA A 193 -5.31 -6.10 12.36
CA ALA A 193 -6.06 -5.34 11.36
C ALA A 193 -5.40 -5.32 9.97
N GLN A 194 -5.06 -6.51 9.43
CA GLN A 194 -4.55 -6.62 8.05
C GLN A 194 -5.68 -6.49 7.03
N LEU A 195 -6.70 -7.32 7.17
CA LEU A 195 -7.92 -7.29 6.38
C LEU A 195 -8.98 -6.63 7.23
N VAL A 196 -9.63 -5.58 6.72
CA VAL A 196 -10.69 -4.86 7.42
C VAL A 196 -11.92 -4.86 6.55
N SER A 197 -13.04 -5.35 7.08
CA SER A 197 -14.37 -5.22 6.48
C SER A 197 -15.23 -4.29 7.31
N GLU A 198 -15.93 -3.39 6.65
CA GLU A 198 -16.90 -2.46 7.24
C GLU A 198 -18.32 -2.92 6.87
N ASP A 199 -19.17 -3.08 7.86
CA ASP A 199 -20.58 -3.43 7.70
C ASP A 199 -21.46 -2.62 8.66
N THR A 200 -22.77 -2.73 8.52
CA THR A 200 -23.75 -2.20 9.46
C THR A 200 -24.43 -3.34 10.19
N ASP A 201 -24.35 -3.33 11.52
CA ASP A 201 -25.09 -4.25 12.37
C ASP A 201 -26.58 -3.87 12.41
N SER A 202 -27.30 -4.22 11.36
CA SER A 202 -28.75 -4.00 11.29
C SER A 202 -29.55 -4.98 12.16
N GLU A 203 -28.93 -6.08 12.60
CA GLU A 203 -29.58 -7.13 13.40
C GLU A 203 -29.61 -6.79 14.90
N PHE A 204 -28.62 -6.03 15.41
CA PHE A 204 -28.54 -5.68 16.83
C PHE A 204 -28.51 -4.18 17.10
N LEU A 205 -27.35 -3.53 17.02
CA LEU A 205 -27.19 -2.15 17.52
C LEU A 205 -27.53 -1.05 16.51
N GLY A 206 -27.73 -1.39 15.23
CA GLY A 206 -27.83 -0.42 14.14
C GLY A 206 -26.55 0.40 13.95
N ALA A 207 -25.41 -0.15 14.36
CA ALA A 207 -24.12 0.53 14.46
C ALA A 207 -23.16 0.09 13.34
N THR A 208 -22.09 0.87 13.12
CA THR A 208 -21.03 0.48 12.18
C THR A 208 -20.15 -0.58 12.84
N VAL A 209 -19.88 -1.66 12.12
CA VAL A 209 -19.02 -2.76 12.54
C VAL A 209 -17.80 -2.83 11.65
N TYR A 210 -16.64 -2.88 12.28
CA TYR A 210 -15.38 -3.21 11.64
C TYR A 210 -14.96 -4.58 12.13
N GLU A 211 -14.92 -5.57 11.24
CA GLU A 211 -14.30 -6.87 11.50
C GLU A 211 -12.93 -6.87 10.85
N SER A 212 -11.92 -7.31 11.60
CA SER A 212 -10.56 -7.38 11.10
C SER A 212 -9.88 -8.70 11.43
N SER A 213 -8.98 -9.12 10.55
CA SER A 213 -8.15 -10.31 10.76
C SER A 213 -6.81 -10.23 10.05
N VAL A 214 -5.86 -11.03 10.54
CA VAL A 214 -4.67 -11.40 9.76
C VAL A 214 -5.08 -12.45 8.73
N ARG A 215 -4.64 -12.25 7.49
CA ARG A 215 -4.88 -13.14 6.36
C ARG A 215 -4.43 -14.57 6.70
N GLY A 216 -5.33 -15.53 6.53
CA GLY A 216 -5.08 -16.93 6.87
C GLY A 216 -5.13 -17.27 8.36
N LEU A 217 -5.38 -16.30 9.24
CA LEU A 217 -5.40 -16.46 10.70
C LEU A 217 -6.64 -15.88 11.37
N GLY A 218 -7.71 -15.55 10.65
CA GLY A 218 -8.88 -14.88 11.24
C GLY A 218 -9.55 -15.60 12.41
N SER A 219 -9.37 -16.92 12.53
CA SER A 219 -9.86 -17.69 13.67
C SER A 219 -9.05 -17.50 14.95
N VAL A 220 -7.83 -16.95 14.89
CA VAL A 220 -6.90 -16.83 16.04
C VAL A 220 -6.27 -15.44 16.18
N GLU A 221 -6.19 -14.67 15.10
CA GLU A 221 -5.65 -13.31 15.02
C GLU A 221 -6.68 -12.39 14.36
N GLY A 222 -7.61 -11.88 15.17
CA GLY A 222 -8.71 -11.04 14.70
C GLY A 222 -9.27 -10.14 15.78
N ASN A 223 -9.97 -9.10 15.34
CA ASN A 223 -10.68 -8.19 16.21
C ASN A 223 -11.97 -7.69 15.57
N MET A 224 -12.87 -7.19 16.41
CA MET A 224 -14.08 -6.51 16.00
C MET A 224 -14.21 -5.19 16.78
N VAL A 225 -14.57 -4.11 16.08
CA VAL A 225 -14.87 -2.80 16.66
C VAL A 225 -16.24 -2.34 16.16
N ILE A 226 -17.15 -2.09 17.09
CA ILE A 226 -18.49 -1.55 16.82
C ILE A 226 -18.53 -0.12 17.33
N ILE A 227 -19.02 0.81 16.49
CA ILE A 227 -19.13 2.22 16.81
C ILE A 227 -20.53 2.70 16.44
N ASP A 228 -21.26 3.26 17.40
CA ASP A 228 -22.54 3.92 17.12
C ASP A 228 -22.39 5.42 16.82
N LYS A 229 -23.49 6.04 16.42
CA LYS A 229 -23.55 7.48 16.12
C LYS A 229 -23.20 8.38 17.31
N ASP A 230 -23.40 7.89 18.54
CA ASP A 230 -23.16 8.60 19.80
C ASP A 230 -21.73 8.34 20.32
N LYS A 231 -20.88 7.69 19.51
CA LYS A 231 -19.48 7.35 19.80
C LYS A 231 -19.32 6.38 20.98
N HIS A 232 -20.34 5.57 21.23
CA HIS A 232 -20.13 4.37 22.03
C HIS A 232 -19.33 3.37 21.23
N ILE A 233 -18.42 2.68 21.92
CA ILE A 233 -17.50 1.71 21.36
C ILE A 233 -17.72 0.39 22.07
N TRP A 234 -17.79 -0.68 21.29
CA TRP A 234 -17.63 -2.06 21.75
C TRP A 234 -16.51 -2.67 20.95
N ALA A 235 -15.52 -3.24 21.61
CA ALA A 235 -14.35 -3.79 20.94
C ALA A 235 -13.98 -5.12 21.55
N ALA A 236 -13.65 -6.08 20.69
CA ALA A 236 -13.21 -7.40 21.07
C ALA A 236 -11.98 -7.78 20.26
N VAL A 237 -11.00 -8.41 20.89
CA VAL A 237 -9.79 -8.91 20.23
C VAL A 237 -9.47 -10.32 20.72
N LEU A 238 -9.04 -11.18 19.82
CA LEU A 238 -8.58 -12.52 20.16
C LEU A 238 -7.25 -12.44 20.93
N ALA A 239 -7.14 -13.24 22.00
CA ALA A 239 -5.96 -13.34 22.83
C ALA A 239 -5.78 -14.80 23.29
N GLY A 240 -5.18 -15.61 22.43
CA GLY A 240 -5.09 -17.07 22.65
C GLY A 240 -6.48 -17.69 22.68
N ASP A 241 -6.82 -18.38 23.78
CA ASP A 241 -8.13 -19.03 23.96
C ASP A 241 -9.21 -18.10 24.54
N SER A 242 -8.86 -16.82 24.76
CA SER A 242 -9.75 -15.82 25.32
C SER A 242 -10.09 -14.71 24.32
N VAL A 243 -11.17 -14.00 24.61
CA VAL A 243 -11.55 -12.74 23.95
C VAL A 243 -11.46 -11.63 24.97
N LEU A 244 -10.62 -10.64 24.72
CA LEU A 244 -10.57 -9.43 25.54
C LEU A 244 -11.62 -8.46 25.02
N TYR A 245 -12.55 -8.09 25.89
CA TYR A 245 -13.68 -7.25 25.51
C TYR A 245 -13.67 -5.91 26.26
N TYR A 246 -13.90 -4.84 25.52
CA TYR A 246 -13.85 -3.45 25.98
C TYR A 246 -15.11 -2.72 25.54
N THR A 247 -15.61 -1.82 26.38
CA THR A 247 -16.65 -0.87 26.01
C THR A 247 -16.61 0.40 26.85
N ASN A 248 -17.00 1.52 26.27
CA ASN A 248 -17.27 2.76 27.01
C ASN A 248 -18.76 2.91 27.37
N ARG A 249 -19.58 1.88 27.12
CA ARG A 249 -21.03 1.88 27.34
C ARG A 249 -21.38 1.13 28.65
N PRO A 250 -21.91 1.82 29.68
CA PRO A 250 -22.10 1.22 31.01
C PRO A 250 -23.01 -0.02 31.04
N ASP A 251 -24.08 -0.06 30.25
CA ASP A 251 -25.01 -1.19 30.22
C ASP A 251 -24.46 -2.42 29.49
N TYR A 252 -23.23 -2.34 28.97
CA TYR A 252 -22.54 -3.42 28.26
C TYR A 252 -21.25 -3.87 28.95
N LEU A 253 -20.98 -3.41 30.18
CA LEU A 253 -19.75 -3.76 30.91
C LEU A 253 -19.62 -5.27 31.24
N THR A 254 -20.74 -6.00 31.29
CA THR A 254 -20.78 -7.43 31.66
C THR A 254 -21.55 -8.29 30.66
N ARG A 255 -21.81 -7.77 29.46
CA ARG A 255 -22.49 -8.51 28.38
C ARG A 255 -21.94 -8.09 27.02
N LEU A 256 -21.94 -9.03 26.07
CA LEU A 256 -21.54 -8.75 24.70
C LEU A 256 -22.71 -8.21 23.87
N PRO A 257 -22.45 -7.33 22.88
CA PRO A 257 -23.32 -7.16 21.73
C PRO A 257 -23.46 -8.46 20.95
N GLY A 258 -24.63 -8.71 20.36
CA GLY A 258 -24.91 -9.92 19.58
C GLY A 258 -23.93 -10.13 18.42
N ALA A 259 -23.48 -9.04 17.77
CA ALA A 259 -22.49 -9.12 16.71
C ALA A 259 -21.13 -9.67 17.19
N ILE A 260 -20.65 -9.25 18.36
CA ILE A 260 -19.39 -9.77 18.93
C ILE A 260 -19.55 -11.22 19.38
N ASP A 261 -20.68 -11.57 19.98
CA ASP A 261 -20.95 -12.94 20.42
C ASP A 261 -21.04 -13.94 19.25
N LYS A 262 -21.68 -13.52 18.16
CA LYS A 262 -21.73 -14.26 16.90
C LYS A 262 -20.34 -14.34 16.24
N TRP A 263 -19.60 -13.24 16.21
CA TRP A 263 -18.26 -13.20 15.62
C TRP A 263 -17.28 -14.14 16.32
N GLN A 264 -17.18 -14.07 17.65
CA GLN A 264 -16.21 -14.86 18.41
C GLN A 264 -16.48 -16.37 18.39
N SER A 265 -17.70 -16.78 18.04
CA SER A 265 -18.09 -18.19 17.94
C SER A 265 -17.85 -18.81 16.56
N TYR A 266 -17.57 -18.03 15.50
CA TYR A 266 -17.36 -18.58 14.16
C TYR A 266 -16.11 -19.45 14.01
N ALA A 267 -15.17 -19.35 14.94
CA ALA A 267 -13.82 -19.88 14.79
C ALA A 267 -13.55 -21.20 15.53
N GLN A 268 -14.45 -21.66 16.41
CA GLN A 268 -14.17 -22.78 17.34
C GLN A 268 -15.42 -23.59 17.67
N GLU A 269 -15.23 -24.88 17.95
CA GLU A 269 -16.30 -25.78 18.44
C GLU A 269 -16.76 -25.42 19.86
N GLU A 270 -15.88 -24.81 20.66
CA GLU A 270 -16.14 -24.39 22.04
C GLU A 270 -16.14 -22.86 22.17
N PRO A 271 -17.02 -22.28 23.02
CA PRO A 271 -17.05 -20.85 23.27
C PRO A 271 -15.74 -20.37 23.91
N ARG A 272 -15.18 -19.27 23.39
CA ARG A 272 -14.00 -18.64 23.98
C ARG A 272 -14.34 -18.02 25.33
N THR A 273 -13.36 -18.00 26.24
CA THR A 273 -13.54 -17.29 27.52
C THR A 273 -13.51 -15.78 27.25
N VAL A 274 -14.61 -15.10 27.59
CA VAL A 274 -14.71 -13.65 27.46
C VAL A 274 -14.20 -12.98 28.74
N VAL A 275 -13.22 -12.10 28.59
CA VAL A 275 -12.68 -11.29 29.68
C VAL A 275 -13.16 -9.85 29.52
N TYR A 276 -14.00 -9.40 30.45
CA TYR A 276 -14.54 -8.04 30.48
C TYR A 276 -13.50 -7.08 31.07
N MET A 277 -12.85 -6.29 30.21
CA MET A 277 -11.71 -5.46 30.58
C MET A 277 -12.14 -4.07 31.06
N SER A 278 -13.28 -3.57 30.60
CA SER A 278 -13.81 -2.27 31.00
C SER A 278 -14.46 -2.32 32.37
N GLN A 279 -14.17 -1.30 33.18
CA GLN A 279 -14.73 -1.14 34.52
C GLN A 279 -15.69 0.06 34.56
N PRO A 280 -16.65 0.09 35.49
CA PRO A 280 -17.41 1.30 35.78
C PRO A 280 -16.44 2.43 36.15
N LYS A 281 -16.66 3.62 35.56
CA LYS A 281 -15.97 4.84 35.99
C LYS A 281 -16.69 5.46 37.18
#